data_AF-A0A3T0KR78-F1
#
_entry.id   AF-A0A3T0KR78-F1
#
_cell.length_a   1.000
_cell.length_b   1.000
_cell.length_c   1.000
_cell.angle_alpha   90.00
_cell.angle_beta   90.00
_cell.angle_gamma   90.00
#
_symmetry.space_group_name_H-M   'P 1'
#
loop_
_entity.id
_entity.type
_entity.pdbx_description
1 polymer ?
#
loop_
_entity_poly.entity_id
_entity_poly.type
_entity_poly.pdbx_seq_one_letter_code
_entity_poly.pdbx_strand_id
1 'polypeptide(L)' 'MYRSKYDPKALLGSLKTFEVRYNFSTVFLSASTTGNYIYHPFFYMARELLKRGSI' A
#
# COMPACT_ATOMS: atom_id res chain seq x y z
N MET A 1 -19.79 10.45 11.38
CA MET A 1 -18.71 9.46 11.67
C MET A 1 -19.27 8.05 11.49
N TYR A 2 -18.97 7.38 10.38
CA TYR A 2 -19.38 6.00 10.15
C TYR A 2 -18.45 5.07 10.94
N ARG A 3 -18.88 4.64 12.13
CA ARG A 3 -18.20 3.61 12.92
C ARG A 3 -18.67 2.27 12.37
N SER A 4 -17.81 1.58 11.62
CA SER A 4 -18.11 0.21 11.22
C SER A 4 -18.41 -0.59 12.49
N LYS A 5 -19.55 -1.29 12.52
CA LYS A 5 -19.93 -2.19 13.64
C LYS A 5 -19.08 -3.46 13.67
N TYR A 6 -18.04 -3.54 12.84
CA TYR A 6 -17.19 -4.70 12.72
C TYR A 6 -16.18 -4.73 13.85
N ASP A 7 -15.98 -5.92 14.42
CA ASP A 7 -14.87 -6.14 15.33
C ASP A 7 -13.55 -5.82 14.62
N PRO A 8 -12.63 -5.05 15.24
CA PRO A 8 -11.36 -4.69 14.64
C PRO A 8 -10.55 -5.88 14.13
N LYS A 9 -10.68 -7.05 14.77
CA LYS A 9 -10.01 -8.29 14.35
C LYS A 9 -10.61 -8.85 13.08
N ALA A 10 -11.93 -8.75 12.92
CA ALA A 10 -12.62 -9.19 11.71
C ALA A 10 -12.19 -8.33 10.50
N LEU A 11 -12.06 -7.01 10.68
CA LEU A 11 -11.56 -6.12 9.63
C LEU A 11 -10.12 -6.46 9.20
N LEU A 12 -9.24 -6.69 10.18
CA LEU A 12 -7.85 -7.07 9.91
C LEU A 12 -7.76 -8.41 9.19
N GLY A 13 -8.57 -9.40 9.59
CA GLY A 13 -8.64 -10.70 8.93
C GLY A 13 -9.10 -10.60 7.48
N SER A 14 -10.12 -9.78 7.21
CA SER A 14 -10.56 -9.50 5.84
C SER A 14 -9.44 -8.84 5.03
N LEU A 15 -8.79 -7.80 5.55
CA LEU A 15 -7.67 -7.14 4.87
C LEU A 15 -6.55 -8.12 4.52
N LYS A 16 -6.13 -8.97 5.46
CA LYS A 16 -5.11 -10.00 5.21
C LYS A 16 -5.54 -11.01 4.15
N THR A 17 -6.82 -11.39 4.14
CA THR A 17 -7.37 -12.27 3.09
C THR A 17 -7.30 -11.60 1.72
N PHE A 18 -7.58 -10.30 1.64
CA PHE A 18 -7.48 -9.52 0.41
C PHE A 18 -6.03 -9.37 -0.07
N GLU A 19 -5.09 -9.07 0.83
CA GLU A 19 -3.65 -8.97 0.52
C GLU A 19 -3.16 -10.24 -0.17
N VAL A 20 -3.47 -11.42 0.41
CA VAL A 20 -3.06 -12.71 -0.17
C VAL A 20 -3.77 -13.00 -1.48
N ARG A 21 -5.08 -12.70 -1.57
CA ARG A 21 -5.89 -13.00 -2.77
C ARG A 21 -5.44 -12.22 -4.01
N TYR A 22 -5.09 -10.95 -3.83
CA TYR A 22 -4.77 -10.04 -4.92
C TYR A 22 -3.28 -9.67 -4.97
N ASN A 23 -2.46 -10.31 -4.13
CA ASN A 23 -1.02 -10.13 -4.07
C ASN A 23 -0.58 -8.65 -3.92
N PHE A 24 -1.30 -7.90 -3.07
CA PHE A 24 -0.93 -6.53 -2.71
C PHE A 24 -0.66 -6.42 -1.21
N SER A 25 0.04 -5.36 -0.81
CA SER A 25 0.33 -5.07 0.60
C SER A 25 -0.39 -3.79 1.03
N THR A 26 -1.08 -3.84 2.17
CA THR A 26 -1.74 -2.67 2.76
C THR A 26 -0.84 -2.07 3.83
N VAL A 27 -0.57 -0.77 3.73
CA VAL A 27 0.24 -0.04 4.71
C VAL A 27 -0.60 1.03 5.38
N PHE A 28 -0.64 0.99 6.71
CA PHE A 28 -1.36 1.97 7.51
C PHE A 28 -0.48 3.20 7.69
N LEU A 29 -0.87 4.31 7.06
CA LEU A 29 -0.12 5.56 7.07
C LEU A 29 -1.01 6.72 7.51
N SER A 30 -0.39 7.74 8.09
CA SER A 30 -1.06 9.03 8.28
C SER A 30 -1.21 9.73 6.93
N ALA A 31 -2.29 10.50 6.73
CA ALA A 31 -2.53 11.23 5.48
C ALA A 31 -1.36 12.16 5.10
N SER A 32 -0.67 12.72 6.09
CA SER A 32 0.50 13.59 5.88
C SER A 32 1.72 12.87 5.28
N THR A 33 1.87 11.58 5.57
CA THR A 33 3.03 10.77 5.15
C THR A 33 2.80 10.00 3.86
N THR A 34 1.55 9.92 3.38
CA THR A 34 1.17 9.15 2.20
C THR A 34 1.92 9.59 0.95
N GLY A 35 2.11 10.89 0.75
CA GLY A 35 2.82 11.43 -0.42
C GLY A 35 4.27 10.95 -0.50
N ASN A 36 5.01 11.01 0.61
CA ASN A 36 6.40 10.53 0.67
C ASN A 36 6.51 9.02 0.44
N TYR A 37 5.58 8.25 1.04
CA TYR A 37 5.53 6.81 0.87
C TYR A 37 5.30 6.39 -0.58
N ILE A 38 4.51 7.17 -1.34
CA ILE A 38 4.27 6.94 -2.77
C ILE A 38 5.49 7.39 -3.59
N TYR A 39 6.03 8.57 -3.30
CA TYR A 39 7.07 9.21 -4.11
C TYR A 39 8.35 8.37 -4.24
N HIS A 40 8.90 7.89 -3.12
CA HIS A 40 10.20 7.20 -3.13
C HIS A 40 10.19 5.89 -3.93
N PRO A 41 9.23 4.96 -3.74
CA PRO A 41 9.13 3.76 -4.56
C PRO A 41 9.07 4.06 -6.05
N PHE A 42 8.23 5.02 -6.49
CA PHE A 42 8.13 5.38 -7.90
C PHE A 42 9.42 5.99 -8.44
N PHE A 43 10.06 6.88 -7.67
CA PHE A 43 11.35 7.47 -8.05
C PHE A 43 12.43 6.40 -8.24
N TYR A 44 12.58 5.48 -7.28
CA TYR A 44 13.58 4.40 -7.40
C TYR A 44 13.23 3.41 -8.50
N MET A 45 11.95 3.06 -8.69
CA MET A 45 11.53 2.22 -9.82
C MET A 45 11.87 2.86 -11.16
N ALA A 46 11.50 4.13 -11.37
CA ALA A 46 11.82 4.86 -12.59
C ALA A 46 13.33 4.94 -12.83
N ARG A 47 14.12 5.23 -11.78
CA ARG A 47 15.57 5.30 -11.87
C ARG A 47 16.19 3.97 -12.28
N GLU A 48 15.75 2.85 -11.70
CA GLU A 48 16.26 1.52 -12.04
C GLU A 48 15.83 1.08 -13.44
N LEU A 49 14.62 1.43 -13.90
CA LEU A 49 14.17 1.16 -15.27
C LEU A 49 15.02 1.91 -16.30
N LEU A 50 15.29 3.19 -16.05
CA LEU A 50 16.17 4.01 -16.91
C LEU A 50 17.62 3.48 -16.90
N LYS A 51 18.14 3.09 -15.73
CA LYS A 51 19.50 2.52 -15.60
C LYS A 51 19.65 1.18 -16.34
N ARG A 52 18.58 0.37 -16.38
CA ARG A 52 18.56 -0.92 -17.09
C ARG A 52 18.37 -0.77 -18.61
N GLY A 53 18.19 0.45 -19.13
CA GLY A 53 18.01 0.70 -20.56
C GLY A 53 16.73 0.09 -21.13
N SER A 54 15.69 -0.08 -20.32
CA SER A 54 14.43 -0.74 -20.71
C SER A 54 13.36 0.24 -21.25
N ILE A 55 13.80 1.36 -21.83
CA ILE A 55 12.96 2.36 -22.52
C ILE A 55 13.54 2.60 -23.91
#